data_AF-A0A5B9QUH9-F1
#
_entry.id   AF-A0A5B9QUH9-F1
#
_cell.length_a   1.000
_cell.length_b   1.000
_cell.length_c   1.000
_cell.angle_alpha   90.00
_cell.angle_beta   90.00
_cell.angle_gamma   90.00
#
_symmetry.space_group_name_H-M   'P 1'
#
loop_
_entity.id
_entity.type
_entity.pdbx_description
1 polymer ?
#
loop_
_entity_poly.entity_id
_entity_poly.type
_entity_poly.pdbx_seq_one_letter_code
_entity_poly.pdbx_strand_id
1 'polypeptide(L)'
;MPTPVPQACRETRVQVTNESTLMASRRRVDEGSRPLALNFANGVQPGGGFLYGARAQEEVLCRSSSLFSTLVDDPMYDHHRDHVPLESTDWAIYSPDVPIFRGDDGAELEELWLLSFITCAAPYAPDVGLGRSGELLRRRIQRVLEIARAFQYDTLVLGAWGCGAFGNDPTRTAADFRRLLETEFSGDFSDVTFAITDWSPDRKTLGPFRDVFAKGPI
;
A
#
# COMPACT_ATOMS: atom_id res chain seq x y z
N MET A 1 -15.28 3.50 12.12
CA MET A 1 -14.21 2.52 12.35
C MET A 1 -14.62 1.68 13.56
N PRO A 2 -14.55 0.35 13.50
CA PRO A 2 -14.75 -0.50 14.67
C PRO A 2 -13.73 -0.17 15.78
N THR A 3 -14.08 -0.45 17.04
CA THR A 3 -13.15 -0.29 18.17
C THR A 3 -12.08 -1.40 18.10
N PRO A 4 -10.78 -1.07 18.10
CA PRO A 4 -9.73 -2.08 18.08
C PRO A 4 -9.80 -2.99 19.31
N VAL A 5 -9.64 -4.29 19.10
CA VAL A 5 -9.37 -5.24 20.19
C VAL A 5 -7.85 -5.35 20.33
N PRO A 6 -7.27 -5.14 21.53
CA PRO A 6 -5.83 -5.25 21.71
C PRO A 6 -5.35 -6.66 21.37
N GLN A 7 -4.54 -6.79 20.32
CA GLN A 7 -3.81 -8.01 19.99
C GLN A 7 -2.33 -7.63 19.96
N ALA A 8 -1.64 -7.87 21.07
CA ALA A 8 -0.21 -7.56 21.17
C ALA A 8 0.61 -8.73 20.62
N CYS A 9 1.22 -8.53 19.46
CA CYS A 9 2.32 -9.34 18.97
C CYS A 9 3.59 -9.01 19.78
N ARG A 10 4.41 -10.02 20.08
CA ARG A 10 5.63 -9.81 20.88
C ARG A 10 6.69 -9.01 20.14
N GLU A 11 6.73 -9.11 18.81
CA GLU A 11 7.70 -8.49 17.92
C GLU A 11 7.05 -8.34 16.54
N THR A 12 7.34 -7.25 15.81
CA THR A 12 6.84 -7.06 14.44
C THR A 12 7.91 -7.53 13.47
N ARG A 13 7.66 -8.63 12.76
CA ARG A 13 8.57 -9.09 11.72
C ARG A 13 8.44 -8.21 10.48
N VAL A 14 9.46 -7.39 10.22
CA VAL A 14 9.51 -6.56 9.02
C VAL A 14 10.40 -7.16 7.94
N GLN A 15 9.91 -7.21 6.71
CA GLN A 15 10.66 -7.63 5.54
C GLN A 15 10.58 -6.58 4.44
N VAL A 16 11.70 -6.36 3.74
CA VAL A 16 11.74 -5.55 2.51
C VAL A 16 12.13 -6.48 1.37
N THR A 17 11.22 -6.69 0.42
CA THR A 17 11.40 -7.68 -0.65
C THR A 17 11.26 -7.05 -2.03
N ASN A 18 12.00 -7.58 -3.00
CA ASN A 18 11.88 -7.20 -4.41
C ASN A 18 10.81 -8.05 -5.10
N GLU A 19 9.57 -7.93 -4.62
CA GLU A 19 8.38 -8.66 -5.06
C GLU A 19 7.28 -7.66 -5.45
N SER A 20 6.31 -8.11 -6.25
CA SER A 20 5.05 -7.38 -6.42
C SER A 20 4.18 -7.48 -5.17
N THR A 21 3.19 -6.59 -5.06
CA THR A 21 2.16 -6.67 -4.01
C THR A 21 1.39 -7.98 -4.09
N LEU A 22 1.07 -8.50 -5.29
CA LEU A 22 0.35 -9.77 -5.45
C LEU A 22 1.21 -10.97 -5.05
N MET A 23 2.48 -11.02 -5.45
CA MET A 23 3.41 -12.10 -5.06
C MET A 23 3.58 -12.18 -3.54
N ALA A 24 3.87 -11.03 -2.91
CA ALA A 24 4.05 -10.98 -1.47
C ALA A 24 2.76 -11.35 -0.72
N SER A 25 1.60 -10.89 -1.20
CA SER A 25 0.31 -11.22 -0.60
C SER A 25 -0.03 -12.70 -0.79
N ARG A 26 0.19 -13.27 -1.98
CA ARG A 26 -0.06 -14.69 -2.25
C ARG A 26 0.79 -15.58 -1.35
N ARG A 27 2.08 -15.26 -1.21
CA ARG A 27 2.99 -15.96 -0.30
C ARG A 27 2.47 -15.97 1.14
N ARG A 28 1.90 -14.87 1.62
CA ARG A 28 1.28 -14.81 2.97
C ARG A 28 0.02 -15.65 3.09
N VAL A 29 -0.82 -15.68 2.06
CA VAL A 29 -1.99 -16.55 2.03
C VAL A 29 -1.58 -18.02 2.06
N ASP A 30 -0.56 -18.40 1.28
CA ASP A 30 -0.04 -19.78 1.26
C ASP A 30 0.62 -20.18 2.60
N GLU A 31 1.16 -19.20 3.35
CA GLU A 31 1.66 -19.37 4.72
C GLU A 31 0.54 -19.44 5.78
N GLY A 32 -0.73 -19.27 5.40
CA GLY A 32 -1.90 -19.34 6.28
C GLY A 32 -2.32 -18.02 6.91
N SER A 33 -1.72 -16.90 6.50
CA SER A 33 -2.09 -15.55 6.97
C SER A 33 -3.23 -14.94 6.14
N ARG A 34 -3.87 -13.90 6.69
CA ARG A 34 -4.85 -13.07 5.97
C ARG A 34 -4.28 -11.65 5.75
N PRO A 35 -3.53 -11.42 4.68
CA PRO A 35 -2.86 -10.14 4.47
C PRO A 35 -3.83 -9.01 4.10
N LEU A 36 -3.49 -7.79 4.51
CA LEU A 36 -4.05 -6.54 4.01
C LEU A 36 -3.02 -5.83 3.12
N ALA A 37 -3.37 -5.59 1.86
CA ALA A 37 -2.51 -4.92 0.90
C ALA A 37 -2.85 -3.44 0.74
N LEU A 38 -1.84 -2.57 0.61
CA LEU A 38 -2.04 -1.17 0.24
C LEU A 38 -2.04 -1.01 -1.30
N ASN A 39 -3.14 -0.53 -1.86
CA ASN A 39 -3.21 -0.07 -3.25
C ASN A 39 -2.70 1.39 -3.34
N PHE A 40 -1.67 1.62 -4.15
CA PHE A 40 -1.03 2.91 -4.38
C PHE A 40 -1.86 3.74 -5.36
N ALA A 41 -3.01 4.22 -4.86
CA ALA A 41 -4.06 4.76 -5.68
C ALA A 41 -3.68 6.05 -6.41
N ASN A 42 -4.21 6.21 -7.62
CA ASN A 42 -4.44 7.51 -8.22
C ASN A 42 -5.60 8.20 -7.48
N GLY A 43 -5.40 9.46 -7.08
CA GLY A 43 -6.40 10.22 -6.32
C GLY A 43 -7.64 10.62 -7.13
N VAL A 44 -7.54 10.70 -8.46
CA VAL A 44 -8.57 11.28 -9.33
C VAL A 44 -9.09 10.34 -10.41
N GLN A 45 -8.49 9.16 -10.58
CA GLN A 45 -8.93 8.18 -11.58
C GLN A 45 -8.95 6.77 -10.96
N PRO A 46 -10.13 6.13 -10.83
CA PRO A 46 -10.22 4.79 -10.26
C PRO A 46 -9.46 3.77 -11.10
N GLY A 47 -8.58 3.00 -10.46
CA GLY A 47 -7.71 2.04 -11.13
C GLY A 47 -6.63 2.68 -12.01
N GLY A 48 -6.40 3.99 -11.89
CA GLY A 48 -5.41 4.72 -12.69
C GLY A 48 -5.62 4.53 -14.20
N GLY A 49 -4.55 4.24 -14.92
CA GLY A 49 -4.55 4.09 -16.37
C GLY A 49 -4.83 2.65 -16.87
N PHE A 50 -5.39 1.75 -16.06
CA PHE A 50 -5.35 0.31 -16.39
C PHE A 50 -6.09 -0.06 -17.66
N LEU A 51 -7.20 0.63 -17.97
CA LEU A 51 -7.96 0.49 -19.22
C LEU A 51 -7.18 0.93 -20.47
N TYR A 52 -6.12 1.72 -20.29
CA TYR A 52 -5.27 2.25 -21.35
C TYR A 52 -3.88 1.59 -21.41
N GLY A 53 -3.68 0.50 -20.65
CA GLY A 53 -2.45 -0.30 -20.70
C GLY A 53 -1.30 0.18 -19.81
N ALA A 54 -1.54 1.14 -18.89
CA ALA A 54 -0.54 1.54 -17.90
C ALA A 54 -0.16 0.38 -16.95
N ARG A 55 1.06 0.38 -16.42
CA ARG A 55 1.65 -0.77 -15.69
C ARG A 55 2.20 -0.41 -14.31
N ALA A 56 1.67 0.62 -13.65
CA ALA A 56 2.01 0.83 -12.25
C ALA A 56 1.20 -0.16 -11.37
N GLN A 57 1.44 -0.08 -10.06
CA GLN A 57 0.96 -1.08 -9.11
C GLN A 57 -0.57 -1.15 -9.09
N GLU A 58 -1.28 -0.02 -8.99
CA GLU A 58 -2.75 0.02 -9.01
C GLU A 58 -3.33 -0.62 -10.29
N GLU A 59 -2.73 -0.38 -11.45
CA GLU A 59 -3.22 -0.95 -12.70
C GLU A 59 -3.07 -2.46 -12.77
N VAL A 60 -1.99 -3.00 -12.22
CA VAL A 60 -1.81 -4.45 -12.11
C VAL A 60 -2.84 -5.04 -11.17
N LEU A 61 -3.05 -4.44 -9.99
CA LEU A 61 -4.07 -4.88 -9.03
C LEU A 61 -5.47 -4.88 -9.66
N CYS A 62 -5.84 -3.81 -10.37
CA CYS A 62 -7.15 -3.70 -11.02
C CYS A 62 -7.34 -4.66 -12.20
N ARG A 63 -6.27 -5.02 -12.93
CA ARG A 63 -6.34 -6.03 -14.00
C ARG A 63 -6.44 -7.45 -13.47
N SER A 64 -5.81 -7.71 -12.34
CA SER A 64 -5.67 -9.07 -11.80
C SER A 64 -6.74 -9.44 -10.77
N SER A 65 -7.62 -8.51 -10.44
CA SER A 65 -8.64 -8.68 -9.41
C SER A 65 -9.92 -7.92 -9.73
N SER A 66 -10.94 -8.12 -8.89
CA SER A 66 -12.16 -7.33 -8.93
C SER A 66 -12.06 -6.00 -8.16
N LEU A 67 -10.86 -5.57 -7.75
CA LEU A 67 -10.64 -4.35 -6.95
C LEU A 67 -11.32 -3.13 -7.59
N PHE A 68 -11.22 -2.97 -8.91
CA PHE A 68 -11.84 -1.86 -9.65
C PHE A 68 -13.34 -1.71 -9.36
N SER A 69 -14.07 -2.82 -9.19
CA SER A 69 -15.51 -2.78 -8.87
C SER A 69 -15.82 -2.16 -7.51
N THR A 70 -14.84 -2.10 -6.61
CA THR A 70 -14.95 -1.45 -5.30
C THR A 70 -14.52 0.02 -5.32
N LEU A 71 -13.89 0.46 -6.41
CA LEU A 71 -13.35 1.82 -6.58
C LEU A 71 -14.23 2.67 -7.48
N VAL A 72 -14.82 2.04 -8.51
CA VAL A 72 -15.71 2.73 -9.44
C VAL A 72 -16.86 3.38 -8.67
N ASP A 73 -17.14 4.64 -9.01
CA ASP A 73 -18.17 5.47 -8.39
C ASP A 73 -17.97 5.82 -6.90
N ASP A 74 -16.80 5.57 -6.31
CA ASP A 74 -16.51 6.07 -4.96
C ASP A 74 -16.42 7.62 -4.96
N PRO A 75 -17.11 8.32 -4.02
CA PRO A 75 -17.12 9.79 -3.97
C PRO A 75 -15.74 10.44 -3.80
N MET A 76 -14.74 9.69 -3.32
CA MET A 76 -13.36 10.16 -3.21
C MET A 76 -12.85 10.79 -4.51
N TYR A 77 -13.15 10.15 -5.65
CA TYR A 77 -12.58 10.54 -6.93
C TYR A 77 -13.14 11.88 -7.43
N ASP A 78 -14.44 12.11 -7.29
CA ASP A 78 -15.07 13.41 -7.57
C ASP A 78 -14.55 14.48 -6.59
N HIS A 79 -14.51 14.16 -5.29
CA HIS A 79 -14.03 15.09 -4.28
C HIS A 79 -12.60 15.57 -4.57
N HIS A 80 -11.68 14.66 -4.91
CA HIS A 80 -10.31 15.04 -5.24
C HIS A 80 -10.22 15.85 -6.53
N ARG A 81 -10.93 15.47 -7.60
CA ARG A 81 -10.94 16.23 -8.86
C ARG A 81 -11.36 17.69 -8.64
N ASP A 82 -12.38 17.90 -7.83
CA ASP A 82 -12.99 19.21 -7.65
C ASP A 82 -12.22 20.12 -6.67
N HIS A 83 -11.45 19.55 -5.74
CA HIS A 83 -10.89 20.32 -4.62
C HIS A 83 -9.37 20.24 -4.49
N VAL A 84 -8.78 19.05 -4.62
CA VAL A 84 -7.36 18.80 -4.28
C VAL A 84 -6.75 17.72 -5.19
N PRO A 85 -6.72 17.90 -6.53
CA PRO A 85 -6.37 16.82 -7.46
C PRO A 85 -4.93 16.31 -7.32
N LEU A 86 -4.01 17.17 -6.87
CA LEU A 86 -2.58 16.86 -6.72
C LEU A 86 -2.22 16.46 -5.28
N GLU A 87 -2.82 17.10 -4.28
CA GLU A 87 -2.60 16.73 -2.88
C GLU A 87 -3.36 15.46 -2.53
N SER A 88 -4.59 15.30 -3.02
CA SER A 88 -5.62 14.39 -2.47
C SER A 88 -5.91 14.64 -0.98
N THR A 89 -6.76 13.84 -0.35
CA THR A 89 -7.06 13.91 1.09
C THR A 89 -6.65 12.62 1.80
N ASP A 90 -6.95 12.52 3.11
CA ASP A 90 -6.72 11.31 3.91
C ASP A 90 -7.83 10.25 3.72
N TRP A 91 -8.64 10.39 2.65
CA TRP A 91 -9.65 9.41 2.27
C TRP A 91 -8.99 8.06 1.97
N ALA A 92 -9.63 7.01 2.48
CA ALA A 92 -9.18 5.64 2.27
C ALA A 92 -10.40 4.75 2.05
N ILE A 93 -10.34 3.93 1.01
CA ILE A 93 -11.39 2.95 0.68
C ILE A 93 -10.90 1.59 1.18
N TYR A 94 -11.70 0.92 2.00
CA TYR A 94 -11.43 -0.44 2.47
C TYR A 94 -12.26 -1.42 1.65
N SER A 95 -11.59 -2.38 1.04
CA SER A 95 -12.18 -3.35 0.11
C SER A 95 -11.86 -4.76 0.62
N PRO A 96 -12.74 -5.38 1.42
CA PRO A 96 -12.49 -6.71 1.99
C PRO A 96 -12.60 -7.82 0.95
N ASP A 97 -11.77 -8.85 1.12
CA ASP A 97 -11.91 -10.15 0.47
C ASP A 97 -12.16 -10.08 -1.06
N VAL A 98 -11.39 -9.24 -1.75
CA VAL A 98 -11.47 -9.03 -3.20
C VAL A 98 -10.92 -10.26 -3.94
N PRO A 99 -11.70 -10.89 -4.83
CA PRO A 99 -11.22 -11.97 -5.69
C PRO A 99 -10.05 -11.57 -6.60
N ILE A 100 -8.96 -12.34 -6.53
CA ILE A 100 -7.82 -12.31 -7.44
C ILE A 100 -7.95 -13.46 -8.44
N PHE A 101 -7.91 -13.14 -9.73
CA PHE A 101 -8.14 -14.10 -10.83
C PHE A 101 -7.03 -14.16 -11.88
N ARG A 102 -6.01 -13.28 -11.80
CA ARG A 102 -4.80 -13.36 -12.64
C ARG A 102 -3.52 -13.16 -11.82
N GLY A 103 -2.41 -13.69 -12.33
CA GLY A 103 -1.06 -13.37 -11.86
C GLY A 103 -0.57 -12.00 -12.32
N ASP A 104 0.64 -11.60 -11.90
CA ASP A 104 1.30 -10.36 -12.35
C ASP A 104 1.65 -10.37 -13.85
N ASP A 105 1.84 -11.56 -14.41
CA ASP A 105 2.06 -11.78 -15.85
C ASP A 105 0.76 -11.69 -16.68
N GLY A 106 -0.39 -11.54 -16.02
CA GLY A 106 -1.72 -11.49 -16.63
C GLY A 106 -2.32 -12.85 -16.95
N ALA A 107 -1.62 -13.95 -16.65
CA ALA A 107 -2.14 -15.30 -16.82
C ALA A 107 -3.32 -15.56 -15.87
N GLU A 108 -4.34 -16.26 -16.36
CA GLU A 108 -5.48 -16.67 -15.54
C GLU A 108 -5.03 -17.70 -14.51
N LEU A 109 -5.54 -17.56 -13.29
CA LEU A 109 -5.29 -18.51 -12.22
C LEU A 109 -6.31 -19.66 -12.32
N GLU A 110 -5.86 -20.89 -12.09
CA GLU A 110 -6.74 -22.06 -11.98
C GLU A 110 -7.68 -21.94 -10.77
N GLU A 111 -7.17 -21.36 -9.67
CA GLU A 111 -7.91 -21.13 -8.44
C GLU A 111 -7.88 -19.65 -8.04
N LEU A 112 -9.07 -19.10 -7.79
CA LEU A 112 -9.23 -17.77 -7.21
C LEU A 112 -8.77 -17.77 -5.76
N TRP A 113 -8.21 -16.65 -5.33
CA TRP A 113 -7.91 -16.39 -3.92
C TRP A 113 -8.36 -14.98 -3.54
N LEU A 114 -8.51 -14.73 -2.23
CA LEU A 114 -9.06 -13.48 -1.71
C LEU A 114 -7.94 -12.64 -1.11
N LEU A 115 -8.00 -11.33 -1.37
CA LEU A 115 -7.10 -10.35 -0.78
C LEU A 115 -7.89 -9.11 -0.37
N SER A 116 -7.63 -8.60 0.83
CA SER A 116 -8.22 -7.33 1.25
C SER A 116 -7.30 -6.18 0.91
N PHE A 117 -7.89 -5.03 0.55
CA PHE A 117 -7.14 -3.82 0.19
C PHE A 117 -7.53 -2.62 1.04
N ILE A 118 -6.54 -1.75 1.30
CA ILE A 118 -6.78 -0.33 1.54
C ILE A 118 -6.33 0.41 0.30
N THR A 119 -7.21 1.23 -0.29
CA THR A 119 -6.88 2.14 -1.38
C THR A 119 -6.75 3.55 -0.82
N CYS A 120 -5.56 4.15 -0.97
CA CYS A 120 -5.31 5.52 -0.54
C CYS A 120 -4.31 6.20 -1.49
N ALA A 121 -4.60 7.45 -1.87
CA ALA A 121 -3.77 8.18 -2.81
C ALA A 121 -2.57 8.83 -2.13
N ALA A 122 -1.39 8.72 -2.77
CA ALA A 122 -0.24 9.53 -2.40
C ALA A 122 -0.36 10.95 -3.02
N PRO A 123 0.23 12.00 -2.41
CA PRO A 123 0.32 13.31 -3.05
C PRO A 123 1.30 13.29 -4.24
N TYR A 124 1.03 14.10 -5.26
CA TYR A 124 1.90 14.27 -6.43
C TYR A 124 3.00 15.29 -6.13
N ALA A 125 4.15 14.78 -5.67
CA ALA A 125 5.23 15.61 -5.16
C ALA A 125 5.90 16.58 -6.15
N PRO A 126 5.97 16.32 -7.47
CA PRO A 126 6.54 17.28 -8.42
C PRO A 126 5.89 18.66 -8.37
N ASP A 127 4.58 18.73 -8.14
CA ASP A 127 3.85 20.00 -8.04
C ASP A 127 3.59 20.43 -6.59
N VAL A 128 3.24 19.48 -5.70
CA VAL A 128 2.95 19.78 -4.28
C VAL A 128 4.22 20.16 -3.52
N GLY A 129 5.39 19.70 -3.98
CA GLY A 129 6.68 19.88 -3.33
C GLY A 129 6.98 18.80 -2.28
N LEU A 130 8.24 18.36 -2.22
CA LEU A 130 8.69 17.23 -1.37
C LEU A 130 8.40 17.41 0.12
N GLY A 131 8.53 18.64 0.64
CA GLY A 131 8.29 18.96 2.05
C GLY A 131 6.85 18.67 2.44
N ARG A 132 5.90 19.35 1.79
CA ARG A 132 4.47 19.21 1.99
C ARG A 132 3.97 17.81 1.67
N SER A 133 4.43 17.22 0.57
CA SER A 133 4.04 15.87 0.15
C SER A 133 4.37 14.83 1.21
N GLY A 134 5.57 14.87 1.78
CA GLY A 134 5.90 13.92 2.85
C GLY A 134 5.13 14.17 4.16
N GLU A 135 4.69 15.39 4.45
CA GLU A 135 3.81 15.64 5.62
C GLU A 135 2.43 15.01 5.43
N LEU A 136 1.85 15.20 4.24
CA LEU A 136 0.59 14.58 3.86
C LEU A 136 0.72 13.05 3.85
N LEU A 137 1.76 12.52 3.22
CA LEU A 137 1.99 11.08 3.11
C LEU A 137 2.16 10.44 4.50
N ARG A 138 2.91 11.07 5.42
CA ARG A 138 3.04 10.59 6.81
C ARG A 138 1.69 10.49 7.52
N ARG A 139 0.80 11.48 7.36
CA ARG A 139 -0.55 11.44 7.95
C ARG A 139 -1.36 10.28 7.38
N ARG A 140 -1.22 10.00 6.08
CA ARG A 140 -1.95 8.91 5.45
C ARG A 140 -1.35 7.54 5.76
N ILE A 141 -0.05 7.43 5.97
CA ILE A 141 0.58 6.21 6.50
C ILE A 141 -0.06 5.88 7.85
N GLN A 142 -0.13 6.85 8.77
CA GLN A 142 -0.80 6.66 10.05
C GLN A 142 -2.25 6.22 9.85
N ARG A 143 -3.00 6.89 8.96
CA ARG A 143 -4.39 6.54 8.66
C ARG A 143 -4.55 5.09 8.16
N VAL A 144 -3.68 4.62 7.26
CA VAL A 144 -3.69 3.25 6.73
C VAL A 144 -3.45 2.24 7.86
N LEU A 145 -2.47 2.50 8.73
CA LEU A 145 -2.16 1.63 9.87
C LEU A 145 -3.30 1.62 10.92
N GLU A 146 -3.95 2.77 11.16
CA GLU A 146 -5.15 2.84 12.02
C GLU A 146 -6.28 1.98 11.48
N ILE A 147 -6.54 2.02 10.17
CA ILE A 147 -7.54 1.19 9.49
C ILE A 147 -7.18 -0.29 9.64
N ALA A 148 -5.94 -0.66 9.33
CA ALA A 148 -5.48 -2.04 9.45
C ALA A 148 -5.70 -2.62 10.86
N ARG A 149 -5.31 -1.87 11.90
CA ARG A 149 -5.53 -2.22 13.29
C ARG A 149 -7.01 -2.32 13.65
N ALA A 150 -7.83 -1.35 13.22
CA ALA A 150 -9.26 -1.35 13.53
C ALA A 150 -9.97 -2.58 12.94
N PHE A 151 -9.59 -2.99 11.73
CA PHE A 151 -10.11 -4.20 11.08
C PHE A 151 -9.34 -5.48 11.44
N GLN A 152 -8.48 -5.44 12.46
CA GLN A 152 -7.80 -6.58 13.06
C GLN A 152 -6.92 -7.37 12.07
N TYR A 153 -6.25 -6.67 11.16
CA TYR A 153 -5.19 -7.26 10.35
C TYR A 153 -3.87 -7.18 11.10
N ASP A 154 -3.20 -8.32 11.25
CA ASP A 154 -1.86 -8.41 11.83
C ASP A 154 -0.76 -8.56 10.75
N THR A 155 -1.14 -8.95 9.54
CA THR A 155 -0.26 -9.17 8.39
C THR A 155 -0.48 -8.10 7.33
N LEU A 156 0.52 -7.28 7.04
CA LEU A 156 0.43 -6.18 6.08
C LEU A 156 1.36 -6.39 4.87
N VAL A 157 0.87 -6.05 3.69
CA VAL A 157 1.67 -5.91 2.46
C VAL A 157 1.63 -4.46 2.01
N LEU A 158 2.73 -3.76 2.27
CA LEU A 158 2.97 -2.36 1.97
C LEU A 158 4.02 -2.25 0.86
N GLY A 159 4.56 -1.07 0.64
CA GLY A 159 5.69 -0.86 -0.26
C GLY A 159 6.02 0.61 -0.42
N ALA A 160 6.64 0.95 -1.54
CA ALA A 160 7.13 2.30 -1.81
C ALA A 160 6.03 3.24 -2.33
N TRP A 161 5.04 3.46 -1.49
CA TRP A 161 3.85 4.24 -1.80
C TRP A 161 4.21 5.68 -2.22
N GLY A 162 3.77 6.08 -3.42
CA GLY A 162 4.01 7.41 -3.97
C GLY A 162 5.45 7.68 -4.44
N CYS A 163 6.37 6.72 -4.33
CA CYS A 163 7.80 6.92 -4.60
C CYS A 163 8.20 6.70 -6.08
N GLY A 164 7.25 6.27 -6.92
CA GLY A 164 7.43 6.10 -8.36
C GLY A 164 7.07 7.38 -9.13
N ALA A 165 6.07 7.29 -10.02
CA ALA A 165 5.60 8.41 -10.83
C ALA A 165 5.16 9.65 -10.02
N PHE A 166 4.80 9.46 -8.75
CA PHE A 166 4.35 10.53 -7.85
C PHE A 166 5.49 11.24 -7.13
N GLY A 167 6.74 10.79 -7.31
CA GLY A 167 7.95 11.53 -6.93
C GLY A 167 8.19 11.75 -5.43
N ASN A 168 7.50 11.03 -4.54
CA ASN A 168 7.77 11.12 -3.11
C ASN A 168 9.13 10.50 -2.75
N ASP A 169 9.76 11.00 -1.70
CA ASP A 169 11.07 10.52 -1.25
C ASP A 169 10.95 9.12 -0.59
N PRO A 170 11.59 8.08 -1.15
CA PRO A 170 11.52 6.72 -0.60
C PRO A 170 12.19 6.58 0.77
N THR A 171 13.27 7.32 1.04
CA THR A 171 13.96 7.31 2.33
C THR A 171 13.05 7.87 3.42
N ARG A 172 12.43 9.02 3.13
CA ARG A 172 11.48 9.65 4.06
C ARG A 172 10.27 8.76 4.29
N THR A 173 9.68 8.22 3.22
CA THR A 173 8.50 7.35 3.30
C THR A 173 8.79 6.11 4.15
N ALA A 174 9.93 5.44 3.93
CA ALA A 174 10.36 4.30 4.74
C ALA A 174 10.58 4.68 6.21
N ALA A 175 11.20 5.84 6.48
CA ALA A 175 11.42 6.32 7.84
C ALA A 175 10.11 6.64 8.57
N ASP A 176 9.11 7.19 7.87
CA ASP A 176 7.79 7.46 8.43
C ASP A 176 7.05 6.18 8.80
N PHE A 177 7.09 5.15 7.94
CA PHE A 177 6.60 3.81 8.28
C PHE A 177 7.32 3.22 9.49
N ARG A 178 8.67 3.20 9.47
CA ARG A 178 9.48 2.64 10.56
C ARG A 178 9.14 3.30 11.90
N ARG A 179 9.14 4.63 11.95
CA ARG A 179 8.83 5.37 13.18
C ARG A 179 7.47 4.98 13.75
N LEU A 180 6.44 4.91 12.90
CA LEU A 180 5.08 4.58 13.36
C LEU A 180 4.98 3.13 13.87
N LEU A 181 5.64 2.19 13.19
CA LEU A 181 5.71 0.78 13.62
C LEU A 181 6.50 0.61 14.93
N GLU A 182 7.53 1.42 15.18
CA GLU A 182 8.30 1.40 16.43
C GLU A 182 7.59 2.11 17.60
N THR A 183 6.66 3.03 17.33
CA THR A 183 6.00 3.84 18.36
C THR A 183 4.52 3.52 18.52
N GLU A 184 3.67 4.07 17.67
CA GLU A 184 2.20 4.09 17.86
C GLU A 184 1.56 2.74 17.54
N PHE A 185 2.25 1.92 16.76
CA PHE A 185 1.80 0.60 16.29
C PHE A 185 2.75 -0.53 16.71
N SER A 186 3.58 -0.28 17.73
CA SER A 186 4.49 -1.30 18.25
C SER A 186 3.71 -2.50 18.77
N GLY A 187 3.94 -3.67 18.17
CA GLY A 187 3.25 -4.91 18.50
C GLY A 187 1.82 -5.02 17.97
N ASP A 188 1.31 -4.06 17.19
CA ASP A 188 -0.03 -4.15 16.58
C ASP A 188 -0.05 -5.13 15.38
N PHE A 189 1.11 -5.39 14.77
CA PHE A 189 1.26 -6.25 13.59
C PHE A 189 2.28 -7.37 13.85
N SER A 190 1.99 -8.58 13.36
CA SER A 190 2.91 -9.73 13.44
C SER A 190 3.91 -9.72 12.29
N ASP A 191 3.44 -9.44 11.07
CA ASP A 191 4.26 -9.44 9.84
C ASP A 191 3.94 -8.22 8.98
N VAL A 192 4.98 -7.44 8.64
CA VAL A 192 4.89 -6.33 7.68
C VAL A 192 5.86 -6.58 6.53
N THR A 193 5.35 -6.71 5.31
CA THR A 193 6.16 -6.87 4.10
C THR A 193 6.09 -5.61 3.26
N PHE A 194 7.21 -4.94 3.05
CA PHE A 194 7.37 -3.91 2.03
C PHE A 194 7.75 -4.56 0.70
N ALA A 195 6.75 -4.83 -0.14
CA ALA A 195 6.93 -5.40 -1.47
C ALA A 195 7.17 -4.29 -2.50
N ILE A 196 8.39 -4.22 -3.03
CA ILE A 196 8.85 -3.12 -3.89
C ILE A 196 9.43 -3.70 -5.18
N THR A 197 8.71 -3.53 -6.29
CA THR A 197 9.23 -3.88 -7.62
C THR A 197 10.19 -2.80 -8.10
N ASP A 198 11.49 -3.06 -7.98
CA ASP A 198 12.52 -2.13 -8.43
C ASP A 198 13.62 -2.88 -9.17
N TRP A 199 13.49 -2.99 -10.48
CA TRP A 199 14.46 -3.67 -11.35
C TRP A 199 15.59 -2.76 -11.83
N SER A 200 15.65 -1.51 -11.34
CA SER A 200 16.71 -0.60 -11.72
C SER A 200 18.06 -1.09 -11.18
N PRO A 201 19.19 -0.87 -11.91
CA PRO A 201 20.51 -1.25 -11.42
C PRO A 201 20.84 -0.62 -10.05
N ASP A 202 20.44 0.64 -9.88
CA ASP A 202 20.74 1.44 -8.69
C ASP A 202 19.79 1.17 -7.51
N ARG A 203 18.72 0.37 -7.71
CA ARG A 203 17.69 0.07 -6.70
C ARG A 203 17.18 1.34 -6.00
N LYS A 204 16.82 2.36 -6.79
CA LYS A 204 16.50 3.73 -6.33
C LYS A 204 15.36 3.80 -5.33
N THR A 205 14.48 2.82 -5.31
CA THR A 205 13.31 2.76 -4.44
C THR A 205 13.44 1.63 -3.41
N LEU A 206 13.94 0.46 -3.81
CA LEU A 206 14.13 -0.68 -2.91
C LEU A 206 15.27 -0.42 -1.90
N GLY A 207 16.39 0.15 -2.36
CA GLY A 207 17.58 0.43 -1.54
C GLY A 207 17.27 1.25 -0.30
N PRO A 208 16.65 2.45 -0.43
CA PRO A 208 16.28 3.27 0.72
C PRO A 208 15.42 2.56 1.77
N PHE A 209 14.44 1.75 1.34
CA PHE A 209 13.63 0.96 2.28
C PHE A 209 14.49 -0.10 3.00
N ARG A 210 15.35 -0.82 2.27
CA ARG A 210 16.27 -1.79 2.88
C ARG A 210 17.18 -1.13 3.92
N ASP A 211 17.77 0.02 3.59
CA ASP A 211 18.70 0.74 4.46
C ASP A 211 18.01 1.26 5.73
N VAL A 212 16.77 1.74 5.61
CA VAL A 212 15.99 2.19 6.77
C VAL A 212 15.65 1.02 7.68
N PHE A 213 15.17 -0.11 7.14
CA PHE A 213 14.74 -1.25 7.95
C PHE A 213 15.88 -2.18 8.40
N ALA A 214 17.11 -2.03 7.88
CA ALA A 214 18.29 -2.76 8.35
C ALA A 214 18.84 -2.30 9.71
N LYS A 215 18.40 -1.14 10.24
CA LYS A 215 18.99 -0.50 11.45
C LYS A 215 18.64 -1.16 12.80
N GLY A 216 17.97 -2.31 12.79
CA GLY A 216 17.60 -3.06 13.99
C GLY A 216 16.16 -3.59 13.94
N PRO A 217 15.80 -4.51 14.87
CA PRO A 217 14.45 -5.05 14.99
C PRO A 217 13.42 -3.99 15.38
N ILE A 218 12.14 -4.30 15.17
CA ILE A 218 10.97 -3.44 15.44
C ILE A 218 10.01 -4.18 16.37
#